data_AF-X0GQR0-F1
#
_entry.id   AF-X0GQR0-F1
#
_cell.length_a   1.000
_cell.length_b   1.000
_cell.length_c   1.000
_cell.angle_alpha   90.00
_cell.angle_beta   90.00
_cell.angle_gamma   90.00
#
_symmetry.space_group_name_H-M   'P 1'
#
loop_
_entity.id
_entity.type
_entity.pdbx_description
1 polymer ?
#
loop_
_entity_poly.entity_id
_entity_poly.type
_entity_poly.pdbx_seq_one_letter_code
_entity_poly.pdbx_strand_id
1 'polypeptide(L)'
;MVPSRLDAVTGPVTTGRTQGEDCLHLTVTAPLEALTDGRKRPVMVFLHGGAYVFGGGDLDAYSPVGLAERDLVVINVTLFRESAGADSIFCLMIAEGTQNLFHRAIFQSAPLGVRLMDREPMIQRLSELVYKRLTSSQAPRTSEELLSLQTELTIAAKSYPSGAMAFGPSLGHAPLPLLSQVPHRIESAAKRVPILIGHTKHEGAPFAHMNDSLLPYFNLPLVGWLIERLMVWLISRKVFIWDTVKLHRQYLKAGGQSRLYKFSWYPSQSPLRSTHCLDLLFLLGTWPHWHDAPMLHGVGSRNVLERLGNKTKDLWASFAKGETKALGDFDIGGDETFGHIVFHGNNL
;
A
#
# COMPACT_ATOMS: atom_id res chain seq x y z
N MET A 1 -16.30 12.10 14.47
CA MET A 1 -15.59 11.18 13.56
C MET A 1 -15.62 9.81 14.22
N VAL A 2 -16.00 8.75 13.50
CA VAL A 2 -15.92 7.37 14.04
C VAL A 2 -14.44 6.95 14.05
N PRO A 3 -13.91 6.32 15.11
CA PRO A 3 -12.53 5.82 15.11
C PRO A 3 -12.27 4.91 13.92
N SER A 4 -11.11 5.04 13.29
CA SER A 4 -10.78 4.21 12.14
C SER A 4 -10.52 2.78 12.60
N ARG A 5 -11.01 1.78 11.86
CA ARG A 5 -10.60 0.38 12.12
C ARG A 5 -9.09 0.19 11.96
N LEU A 6 -8.41 1.09 11.22
CA LEU A 6 -6.95 1.12 11.16
C LEU A 6 -6.28 1.49 12.48
N ASP A 7 -6.93 2.26 13.37
CA ASP A 7 -6.28 2.76 14.60
C ASP A 7 -5.81 1.60 15.50
N ALA A 8 -6.50 0.46 15.44
CA ALA A 8 -6.10 -0.81 16.09
C ALA A 8 -4.80 -1.45 15.54
N VAL A 9 -4.22 -0.88 14.48
CA VAL A 9 -2.99 -1.32 13.78
C VAL A 9 -1.96 -0.20 13.78
N THR A 10 -2.37 0.98 13.34
CA THR A 10 -1.51 2.15 13.09
C THR A 10 -1.39 3.11 14.27
N GLY A 11 -2.27 3.00 15.26
CA GLY A 11 -2.55 4.14 16.14
C GLY A 11 -3.29 5.26 15.38
N PRO A 12 -3.65 6.35 16.07
CA PRO A 12 -4.57 7.37 15.57
C PRO A 12 -3.86 8.41 14.68
N VAL A 13 -3.31 7.95 13.55
CA VAL A 13 -2.43 8.72 12.63
C VAL A 13 -3.10 9.91 11.93
N THR A 14 -4.42 10.09 12.06
CA THR A 14 -5.17 11.24 11.54
C THR A 14 -5.53 12.26 12.63
N THR A 15 -5.02 12.10 13.85
CA THR A 15 -5.27 13.03 14.97
C THR A 15 -4.88 14.46 14.61
N GLY A 16 -5.73 15.43 14.93
CA GLY A 16 -5.50 16.84 14.63
C GLY A 16 -5.74 17.26 13.18
N ARG A 17 -6.08 16.33 12.27
CA ARG A 17 -6.43 16.66 10.88
C ARG A 17 -7.95 16.71 10.68
N THR A 18 -8.41 17.64 9.84
CA THR A 18 -9.81 17.80 9.44
C THR A 18 -10.07 17.16 8.08
N GLN A 19 -11.28 16.60 7.90
CA GLN A 19 -11.73 16.07 6.61
C GLN A 19 -12.56 17.14 5.88
N GLY A 20 -12.34 17.29 4.57
CA GLY A 20 -13.08 18.21 3.70
C GLY A 20 -12.97 17.81 2.22
N GLU A 21 -13.78 18.43 1.37
CA GLU A 21 -13.77 18.18 -0.08
C GLU A 21 -12.66 18.98 -0.81
N ASP A 22 -12.21 20.09 -0.23
CA ASP A 22 -10.96 20.77 -0.63
C ASP A 22 -9.75 19.99 -0.10
N CYS A 23 -9.48 18.85 -0.71
CA CYS A 23 -8.45 17.89 -0.30
C CYS A 23 -7.41 17.57 -1.39
N LEU A 24 -7.51 18.19 -2.57
CA LEU A 24 -6.66 17.93 -3.75
C LEU A 24 -5.30 18.65 -3.64
N HIS A 25 -4.57 18.39 -2.55
CA HIS A 25 -3.29 19.01 -2.23
C HIS A 25 -2.10 18.09 -2.52
N LEU A 26 -0.91 18.67 -2.58
CA LEU A 26 0.36 17.93 -2.60
C LEU A 26 1.41 18.67 -1.77
N THR A 27 2.32 17.93 -1.16
CA THR A 27 3.47 18.46 -0.42
C THR A 27 4.74 18.10 -1.18
N VAL A 28 5.57 19.10 -1.49
CA VAL A 28 6.89 18.89 -2.09
C VAL A 28 7.96 19.12 -1.03
N THR A 29 8.84 18.15 -0.85
CA THR A 29 10.03 18.25 0.01
C THR A 29 11.27 17.99 -0.83
N ALA A 30 12.28 18.86 -0.71
CA ALA A 30 13.52 18.77 -1.45
C ALA A 30 14.71 19.15 -0.53
N PRO A 31 15.92 18.61 -0.77
CA PRO A 31 17.14 19.08 -0.11
C PRO A 31 17.41 20.54 -0.47
N LEU A 32 18.05 21.29 0.43
CA LEU A 32 18.30 22.73 0.26
C LEU A 32 19.16 23.02 -1.00
N GLU A 33 20.07 22.12 -1.30
CA GLU A 33 20.94 22.14 -2.48
C GLU A 33 20.16 22.10 -3.81
N ALA A 34 18.91 21.61 -3.80
CA ALA A 34 18.02 21.63 -4.97
C ALA A 34 17.64 23.04 -5.43
N LEU A 35 17.80 24.04 -4.57
CA LEU A 35 17.54 25.45 -4.88
C LEU A 35 18.77 26.19 -5.41
N THR A 36 19.98 25.62 -5.26
CA THR A 36 21.24 26.37 -5.42
C THR A 36 22.22 25.78 -6.42
N ASP A 37 22.27 24.46 -6.63
CA ASP A 37 23.33 23.82 -7.43
C ASP A 37 22.95 23.54 -8.90
N GLY A 38 21.69 23.78 -9.30
CA GLY A 38 21.19 23.58 -10.66
C GLY A 38 21.13 22.11 -11.12
N ARG A 39 21.46 21.12 -10.28
CA ARG A 39 21.44 19.70 -10.64
C ARG A 39 20.02 19.15 -10.68
N LYS A 40 19.69 18.44 -11.76
CA LYS A 40 18.47 17.62 -11.84
C LYS A 40 18.54 16.46 -10.85
N ARG A 41 17.50 16.27 -10.06
CA ARG A 41 17.35 15.20 -9.06
C ARG A 41 16.20 14.26 -9.44
N PRO A 42 16.22 12.99 -9.01
CA PRO A 42 15.05 12.12 -9.16
C PRO A 42 13.88 12.64 -8.33
N VAL A 43 12.68 12.53 -8.87
CA VAL A 43 11.43 12.83 -8.17
C VAL A 43 10.78 11.51 -7.76
N MET A 44 10.58 11.30 -6.46
CA MET A 44 9.79 10.19 -5.92
C MET A 44 8.39 10.71 -5.56
N VAL A 45 7.35 10.10 -6.14
CA VAL A 45 5.96 10.48 -5.90
C VAL A 45 5.32 9.42 -5.00
N PHE A 46 4.96 9.79 -3.77
CA PHE A 46 4.27 8.92 -2.83
C PHE A 46 2.76 9.09 -2.95
N LEU A 47 2.07 7.97 -3.13
CA LEU A 47 0.61 7.84 -3.03
C LEU A 47 0.30 7.07 -1.72
N HIS A 48 -0.74 7.43 -0.97
CA HIS A 48 -0.66 7.36 0.51
C HIS A 48 -1.19 6.16 1.35
N GLY A 49 -2.43 5.66 1.20
CA GLY A 49 -2.93 4.47 1.92
C GLY A 49 -4.46 4.30 1.86
N GLY A 50 -5.01 3.08 2.07
CA GLY A 50 -6.35 2.91 2.69
C GLY A 50 -7.58 2.48 1.86
N ALA A 51 -7.54 1.32 1.18
CA ALA A 51 -8.70 0.53 0.71
C ALA A 51 -9.77 1.21 -0.18
N TYR A 52 -9.49 2.41 -0.69
CA TYR A 52 -10.39 3.30 -1.43
C TYR A 52 -11.45 4.05 -0.61
N VAL A 53 -11.24 4.14 0.72
CA VAL A 53 -12.18 4.77 1.66
C VAL A 53 -11.53 5.79 2.61
N PHE A 54 -10.27 5.60 3.05
CA PHE A 54 -9.66 6.43 4.12
C PHE A 54 -8.16 6.73 3.92
N GLY A 55 -7.58 7.63 4.71
CA GLY A 55 -6.14 8.01 4.71
C GLY A 55 -5.82 9.36 4.06
N GLY A 56 -4.58 9.84 4.20
CA GLY A 56 -4.04 11.06 3.56
C GLY A 56 -2.52 10.96 3.35
N GLY A 57 -1.95 11.75 2.43
CA GLY A 57 -0.53 11.69 2.05
C GLY A 57 0.38 12.70 2.75
N ASP A 58 -0.21 13.80 3.19
CA ASP A 58 0.39 14.88 3.97
C ASP A 58 0.24 14.67 5.49
N LEU A 59 -0.20 13.48 5.93
CA LEU A 59 -0.26 13.12 7.35
C LEU A 59 1.14 13.18 7.97
N ASP A 60 1.23 13.70 9.20
CA ASP A 60 2.50 13.89 9.92
C ASP A 60 3.25 12.57 10.16
N ALA A 61 2.51 11.46 10.14
CA ALA A 61 2.99 10.09 10.15
C ALA A 61 3.89 9.73 8.93
N TYR A 62 3.81 10.44 7.80
CA TYR A 62 4.56 10.18 6.57
C TYR A 62 5.59 11.28 6.29
N SER A 63 6.72 11.25 6.98
CA SER A 63 7.80 12.22 6.80
C SER A 63 8.68 11.91 5.57
N PRO A 64 8.71 12.81 4.56
CA PRO A 64 9.59 12.66 3.40
C PRO A 64 11.05 13.04 3.68
N VAL A 65 11.36 13.65 4.83
CA VAL A 65 12.66 14.27 5.13
C VAL A 65 13.81 13.29 4.95
N GLY A 66 13.69 12.07 5.51
CA GLY A 66 14.74 11.05 5.40
C GLY A 66 15.01 10.55 3.97
N LEU A 67 14.09 10.78 3.03
CA LEU A 67 14.31 10.53 1.61
C LEU A 67 14.90 11.76 0.89
N ALA A 68 14.50 12.97 1.28
CA ALA A 68 15.07 14.21 0.75
C ALA A 68 16.57 14.35 1.10
N GLU A 69 16.97 13.95 2.32
CA GLU A 69 18.37 13.81 2.76
C GLU A 69 19.23 12.92 1.84
N ARG A 70 18.61 12.09 1.01
CA ARG A 70 19.28 11.18 0.06
C ARG A 70 19.35 11.75 -1.36
N ASP A 71 19.28 13.07 -1.51
CA ASP A 71 19.33 13.82 -2.78
C ASP A 71 18.15 13.50 -3.72
N LEU A 72 16.96 13.29 -3.13
CA LEU A 72 15.69 13.11 -3.84
C LEU A 72 14.78 14.33 -3.66
N VAL A 73 13.97 14.64 -4.67
CA VAL A 73 12.75 15.44 -4.45
C VAL A 73 11.63 14.47 -4.17
N VAL A 74 10.92 14.65 -3.06
CA VAL A 74 9.79 13.80 -2.67
C VAL A 74 8.51 14.60 -2.76
N ILE A 75 7.54 14.08 -3.51
CA ILE A 75 6.20 14.64 -3.62
C ILE A 75 5.25 13.68 -2.91
N ASN A 76 4.80 14.06 -1.72
CA ASN A 76 3.68 13.39 -1.07
C ASN A 76 2.40 13.93 -1.70
N VAL A 77 1.65 13.08 -2.39
CA VAL A 77 0.39 13.48 -3.00
C VAL A 77 -0.73 13.18 -2.03
N THR A 78 -1.56 14.17 -1.69
CA THR A 78 -2.84 13.94 -1.00
C THR A 78 -3.89 13.48 -2.03
N LEU A 79 -3.52 12.42 -2.75
CA LEU A 79 -4.33 11.61 -3.65
C LEU A 79 -3.86 10.15 -3.51
N PHE A 80 -4.68 9.32 -2.88
CA PHE A 80 -4.92 7.89 -3.09
C PHE A 80 -3.88 7.04 -3.90
N ARG A 81 -3.07 6.12 -3.35
CA ARG A 81 -2.96 5.42 -2.04
C ARG A 81 -1.58 4.65 -1.93
N GLU A 82 -1.28 3.98 -0.82
CA GLU A 82 -0.36 2.82 -0.65
C GLU A 82 -1.25 1.58 -0.46
N SER A 83 -0.70 0.36 -0.65
CA SER A 83 -1.49 -0.89 -0.71
C SER A 83 -2.51 -0.78 -1.85
N ALA A 84 -3.73 -0.33 -1.55
CA ALA A 84 -4.71 0.24 -2.49
C ALA A 84 -4.19 1.39 -3.37
N GLY A 85 -2.91 1.77 -3.32
CA GLY A 85 -2.33 2.64 -4.34
C GLY A 85 -0.92 2.31 -4.80
N ALA A 86 -0.29 1.27 -4.23
CA ALA A 86 0.50 0.39 -5.07
C ALA A 86 -0.39 -0.22 -6.18
N ASP A 87 -1.68 -0.47 -5.88
CA ASP A 87 -2.74 -0.75 -6.85
C ASP A 87 -2.99 0.40 -7.85
N SER A 88 -3.07 1.65 -7.38
CA SER A 88 -3.13 2.86 -8.23
C SER A 88 -1.92 3.00 -9.15
N ILE A 89 -0.69 2.74 -8.66
CA ILE A 89 0.51 2.69 -9.52
C ILE A 89 0.35 1.57 -10.56
N PHE A 90 -0.22 0.42 -10.20
CA PHE A 90 -0.47 -0.69 -11.13
C PHE A 90 -1.50 -0.27 -12.19
N CYS A 91 -2.59 0.39 -11.78
CA CYS A 91 -3.58 0.98 -12.67
C CYS A 91 -2.96 2.01 -13.63
N LEU A 92 -2.17 2.97 -13.13
CA LEU A 92 -1.46 3.95 -13.95
C LEU A 92 -0.50 3.28 -14.94
N MET A 93 0.12 2.16 -14.58
CA MET A 93 1.07 1.41 -15.41
C MET A 93 0.41 0.67 -16.58
N ILE A 94 -0.84 0.23 -16.43
CA ILE A 94 -1.62 -0.47 -17.48
C ILE A 94 -2.61 0.43 -18.22
N ALA A 95 -2.89 1.64 -17.70
CA ALA A 95 -3.78 2.62 -18.30
C ALA A 95 -3.29 3.12 -19.66
N GLU A 96 -4.20 3.71 -20.42
CA GLU A 96 -3.91 4.43 -21.65
C GLU A 96 -3.58 5.91 -21.38
N GLY A 97 -2.63 6.48 -22.15
CA GLY A 97 -2.20 7.88 -22.02
C GLY A 97 -1.15 8.14 -20.93
N THR A 98 -0.81 7.15 -20.10
CA THR A 98 0.09 7.29 -18.95
C THR A 98 1.55 6.87 -19.22
N GLN A 99 1.86 6.36 -20.41
CA GLN A 99 3.07 5.58 -20.69
C GLN A 99 4.40 6.34 -20.44
N ASN A 100 4.37 7.67 -20.43
CA ASN A 100 5.53 8.54 -20.29
C ASN A 100 5.49 9.42 -19.02
N LEU A 101 4.55 9.17 -18.09
CA LEU A 101 4.38 9.99 -16.88
C LEU A 101 5.40 9.65 -15.77
N PHE A 102 5.97 8.45 -15.79
CA PHE A 102 6.93 7.99 -14.78
C PHE A 102 7.93 6.99 -15.37
N HIS A 103 9.11 6.93 -14.75
CA HIS A 103 10.27 6.18 -15.27
C HIS A 103 10.51 4.85 -14.54
N ARG A 104 10.02 4.72 -13.29
CA ARG A 104 10.17 3.56 -12.40
C ARG A 104 8.93 3.47 -11.51
N ALA A 105 8.63 2.29 -10.99
CA ALA A 105 7.53 2.08 -10.06
C ALA A 105 7.97 1.30 -8.81
N ILE A 106 7.40 1.64 -7.65
CA ILE A 106 7.60 0.90 -6.39
C ILE A 106 6.23 0.38 -5.93
N PHE A 107 6.14 -0.92 -5.68
CA PHE A 107 4.92 -1.61 -5.26
C PHE A 107 5.12 -2.19 -3.86
N GLN A 108 4.59 -1.50 -2.86
CA GLN A 108 4.57 -2.00 -1.49
C GLN A 108 3.19 -2.62 -1.22
N SER A 109 3.18 -3.93 -0.99
CA SER A 109 2.01 -4.68 -0.51
C SER A 109 0.74 -4.49 -1.36
N ALA A 110 0.87 -4.51 -2.70
CA ALA A 110 -0.26 -4.30 -3.61
C ALA A 110 -1.31 -5.45 -3.49
N PRO A 111 -2.61 -5.16 -3.32
CA PRO A 111 -3.70 -6.15 -3.22
C PRO A 111 -4.07 -6.74 -4.59
N LEU A 112 -3.08 -7.18 -5.36
CA LEU A 112 -3.23 -7.62 -6.75
C LEU A 112 -4.21 -8.80 -6.89
N GLY A 113 -4.28 -9.67 -5.88
CA GLY A 113 -5.21 -10.79 -5.86
C GLY A 113 -6.69 -10.37 -5.81
N VAL A 114 -7.00 -9.15 -5.36
CA VAL A 114 -8.35 -8.55 -5.41
C VAL A 114 -8.53 -7.64 -6.63
N ARG A 115 -7.47 -6.92 -7.05
CA ARG A 115 -7.45 -6.09 -8.29
C ARG A 115 -7.80 -6.89 -9.53
N LEU A 116 -7.25 -8.10 -9.64
CA LEU A 116 -7.37 -8.97 -10.81
C LEU A 116 -8.61 -9.89 -10.77
N MET A 117 -9.49 -9.73 -9.77
CA MET A 117 -10.82 -10.34 -9.78
C MET A 117 -11.74 -9.62 -10.76
N ASP A 118 -12.74 -10.33 -11.28
CA ASP A 118 -13.91 -9.67 -11.85
C ASP A 118 -14.68 -8.94 -10.73
N ARG A 119 -14.98 -7.67 -10.98
CA ARG A 119 -15.65 -6.75 -10.05
C ARG A 119 -17.01 -6.28 -10.57
N GLU A 120 -17.37 -6.60 -11.81
CA GLU A 120 -18.60 -6.11 -12.43
C GLU A 120 -19.88 -6.52 -11.66
N PRO A 121 -20.05 -7.76 -11.17
CA PRO A 121 -21.25 -8.13 -10.41
C PRO A 121 -21.41 -7.34 -9.09
N MET A 122 -20.30 -6.93 -8.48
CA MET A 122 -20.31 -6.06 -7.30
C MET A 122 -20.62 -4.61 -7.69
N ILE A 123 -19.93 -4.10 -8.72
CA ILE A 123 -20.09 -2.70 -9.19
C ILE A 123 -21.53 -2.46 -9.61
N GLN A 124 -22.11 -3.33 -10.45
CA GLN A 124 -23.51 -3.25 -10.87
C GLN A 124 -24.45 -3.19 -9.66
N ARG A 125 -24.26 -4.08 -8.68
CA ARG A 125 -25.10 -4.09 -7.47
C ARG A 125 -24.96 -2.83 -6.62
N LEU A 126 -23.76 -2.29 -6.47
CA LEU A 126 -23.53 -1.03 -5.75
C LEU A 126 -24.12 0.16 -6.53
N SER A 127 -24.01 0.17 -7.86
CA SER A 127 -24.64 1.18 -8.73
C SER A 127 -26.16 1.18 -8.65
N GLU A 128 -26.82 0.02 -8.55
CA GLU A 128 -28.27 -0.08 -8.30
C GLU A 128 -28.67 0.58 -6.96
N LEU A 129 -27.91 0.31 -5.90
CA LEU A 129 -28.15 0.88 -4.56
C LEU A 129 -27.97 2.40 -4.57
N VAL A 130 -26.89 2.89 -5.19
CA VAL A 130 -26.64 4.32 -5.43
C VAL A 130 -27.80 4.94 -6.21
N TYR A 131 -28.17 4.36 -7.36
CA TYR A 131 -29.23 4.89 -8.21
C TYR A 131 -30.55 5.01 -7.45
N LYS A 132 -30.95 3.96 -6.72
CA LYS A 132 -32.15 3.96 -5.87
C LYS A 132 -32.11 5.04 -4.78
N ARG A 133 -30.94 5.29 -4.17
CA ARG A 133 -30.78 6.28 -3.08
C ARG A 133 -30.68 7.73 -3.58
N LEU A 134 -30.10 7.94 -4.76
CA LEU A 134 -29.94 9.27 -5.34
C LEU A 134 -31.21 9.74 -6.04
N THR A 135 -31.89 8.86 -6.81
CA THR A 135 -33.13 9.22 -7.51
C THR A 135 -34.34 9.46 -6.61
N SER A 136 -34.29 9.06 -5.33
CA SER A 136 -35.40 9.26 -4.40
C SER A 136 -35.59 10.70 -3.90
N SER A 137 -34.69 11.63 -4.23
CA SER A 137 -34.84 13.07 -3.89
C SER A 137 -33.93 13.94 -4.75
N GLN A 138 -34.45 15.06 -5.28
CA GLN A 138 -33.70 16.03 -6.10
C GLN A 138 -32.89 17.05 -5.29
N ALA A 139 -32.96 17.04 -3.95
CA ALA A 139 -32.21 18.00 -3.13
C ALA A 139 -30.68 17.82 -3.30
N PRO A 140 -29.88 18.90 -3.28
CA PRO A 140 -28.41 18.81 -3.18
C PRO A 140 -28.02 17.95 -1.98
N ARG A 141 -27.01 17.08 -2.14
CA ARG A 141 -26.53 16.22 -1.05
C ARG A 141 -25.39 16.88 -0.30
N THR A 142 -25.36 16.73 1.01
CA THR A 142 -24.20 17.12 1.82
C THR A 142 -23.11 16.05 1.76
N SER A 143 -21.87 16.43 2.05
CA SER A 143 -20.74 15.49 2.15
C SER A 143 -20.99 14.42 3.24
N GLU A 144 -21.74 14.76 4.29
CA GLU A 144 -22.18 13.82 5.35
C GLU A 144 -23.16 12.76 4.82
N GLU A 145 -24.15 13.14 4.02
CA GLU A 145 -25.06 12.18 3.37
C GLU A 145 -24.31 11.23 2.43
N LEU A 146 -23.32 11.73 1.69
CA LEU A 146 -22.48 10.93 0.80
C LEU A 146 -21.57 9.96 1.59
N LEU A 147 -21.03 10.37 2.74
CA LEU A 147 -20.25 9.49 3.63
C LEU A 147 -21.11 8.41 4.30
N SER A 148 -22.36 8.73 4.65
CA SER A 148 -23.34 7.74 5.12
C SER A 148 -23.62 6.69 4.04
N LEU A 149 -23.89 7.13 2.79
CA LEU A 149 -24.07 6.23 1.65
C LEU A 149 -22.81 5.40 1.35
N GLN A 150 -21.61 5.98 1.43
CA GLN A 150 -20.35 5.24 1.29
C GLN A 150 -20.25 4.11 2.34
N THR A 151 -20.70 4.36 3.57
CA THR A 151 -20.74 3.36 4.64
C THR A 151 -21.72 2.23 4.34
N GLU A 152 -22.96 2.55 3.92
CA GLU A 152 -23.97 1.58 3.49
C GLU A 152 -23.44 0.66 2.37
N LEU A 153 -22.82 1.25 1.34
CA LEU A 153 -22.24 0.52 0.21
C LEU A 153 -21.03 -0.33 0.60
N THR A 154 -20.18 0.16 1.52
CA THR A 154 -19.05 -0.61 2.05
C THR A 154 -19.53 -1.87 2.81
N ILE A 155 -20.67 -1.78 3.49
CA ILE A 155 -21.31 -2.93 4.15
C ILE A 155 -21.86 -3.90 3.09
N ALA A 156 -22.60 -3.41 2.08
CA ALA A 156 -23.14 -4.23 1.01
C ALA A 156 -22.06 -4.96 0.19
N ALA A 157 -20.91 -4.32 -0.01
CA ALA A 157 -19.76 -4.89 -0.71
C ALA A 157 -19.17 -6.12 -0.01
N LYS A 158 -19.32 -6.28 1.32
CA LYS A 158 -18.77 -7.43 2.08
C LYS A 158 -19.30 -8.79 1.61
N SER A 159 -20.45 -8.82 0.95
CA SER A 159 -21.02 -10.04 0.34
C SER A 159 -20.24 -10.56 -0.87
N TYR A 160 -19.27 -9.78 -1.39
CA TYR A 160 -18.46 -10.12 -2.56
C TYR A 160 -16.99 -10.37 -2.16
N PRO A 161 -16.30 -11.36 -2.74
CA PRO A 161 -14.86 -11.56 -2.51
C PRO A 161 -14.00 -10.32 -2.85
N SER A 162 -14.47 -9.50 -3.78
CA SER A 162 -13.83 -8.24 -4.19
C SER A 162 -14.23 -7.01 -3.36
N GLY A 163 -15.07 -7.19 -2.33
CA GLY A 163 -15.62 -6.12 -1.49
C GLY A 163 -14.58 -5.24 -0.78
N ALA A 164 -13.37 -5.78 -0.56
CA ALA A 164 -12.24 -5.06 0.02
C ALA A 164 -11.78 -3.85 -0.82
N MET A 165 -12.20 -3.73 -2.09
CA MET A 165 -11.94 -2.57 -2.95
C MET A 165 -13.22 -2.08 -3.64
N ALA A 166 -14.32 -1.94 -2.90
CA ALA A 166 -15.60 -1.46 -3.41
C ALA A 166 -15.48 -0.20 -4.31
N PHE A 167 -14.71 0.79 -3.84
CA PHE A 167 -14.52 2.11 -4.47
C PHE A 167 -13.23 2.24 -5.31
N GLY A 168 -12.50 1.14 -5.56
CA GLY A 168 -11.28 1.19 -6.37
C GLY A 168 -11.57 1.33 -7.87
N PRO A 169 -10.62 1.86 -8.68
CA PRO A 169 -10.75 1.99 -10.14
C PRO A 169 -11.28 0.72 -10.79
N SER A 170 -12.17 0.80 -11.79
CA SER A 170 -12.66 -0.40 -12.50
C SER A 170 -11.86 -0.69 -13.77
N LEU A 171 -11.62 -1.97 -14.04
CA LEU A 171 -11.06 -2.41 -15.32
C LEU A 171 -12.17 -2.42 -16.38
N GLY A 172 -11.83 -2.22 -17.64
CA GLY A 172 -12.79 -2.10 -18.74
C GLY A 172 -13.44 -0.73 -18.90
N HIS A 173 -13.21 0.20 -17.97
CA HIS A 173 -13.62 1.60 -18.07
C HIS A 173 -12.41 2.48 -18.35
N ALA A 174 -12.50 3.37 -19.34
CA ALA A 174 -11.42 4.27 -19.71
C ALA A 174 -10.93 5.10 -18.51
N PRO A 175 -9.60 5.30 -18.33
CA PRO A 175 -8.50 4.90 -19.22
C PRO A 175 -7.98 3.48 -18.99
N LEU A 176 -8.62 2.66 -18.15
CA LEU A 176 -8.16 1.31 -17.82
C LEU A 176 -8.58 0.26 -18.86
N PRO A 177 -7.72 -0.73 -19.14
CA PRO A 177 -7.98 -1.79 -20.11
C PRO A 177 -9.00 -2.80 -19.58
N LEU A 178 -9.60 -3.59 -20.47
CA LEU A 178 -10.38 -4.78 -20.09
C LEU A 178 -9.51 -5.77 -19.31
N LEU A 179 -10.10 -6.53 -18.38
CA LEU A 179 -9.38 -7.53 -17.57
C LEU A 179 -8.60 -8.54 -18.45
N SER A 180 -9.16 -8.94 -19.60
CA SER A 180 -8.52 -9.82 -20.58
C SER A 180 -7.27 -9.22 -21.26
N GLN A 181 -7.15 -7.89 -21.30
CA GLN A 181 -6.03 -7.17 -21.91
C GLN A 181 -4.88 -6.89 -20.92
N VAL A 182 -5.12 -7.06 -19.61
CA VAL A 182 -4.14 -6.76 -18.55
C VAL A 182 -2.80 -7.48 -18.75
N PRO A 183 -2.71 -8.78 -19.12
CA PRO A 183 -1.43 -9.44 -19.32
C PRO A 183 -0.56 -8.77 -20.38
N HIS A 184 -1.14 -8.40 -21.53
CA HIS A 184 -0.43 -7.69 -22.60
C HIS A 184 0.00 -6.27 -22.17
N ARG A 185 -0.83 -5.57 -21.39
CA ARG A 185 -0.48 -4.25 -20.83
C ARG A 185 0.68 -4.34 -19.83
N ILE A 186 0.74 -5.41 -19.01
CA ILE A 186 1.89 -5.72 -18.14
C ILE A 186 3.16 -5.97 -18.97
N GLU A 187 3.10 -6.80 -20.01
CA GLU A 187 4.27 -7.06 -20.89
C GLU A 187 4.77 -5.79 -21.61
N SER A 188 3.86 -4.91 -22.02
CA SER A 188 4.17 -3.60 -22.60
C SER A 188 4.79 -2.62 -21.59
N ALA A 189 4.36 -2.67 -20.33
CA ALA A 189 4.95 -1.88 -19.25
C ALA A 189 6.34 -2.39 -18.83
N ALA A 190 6.54 -3.70 -18.79
CA ALA A 190 7.79 -4.34 -18.39
C ALA A 190 8.99 -3.91 -19.24
N LYS A 191 8.77 -3.65 -20.53
CA LYS A 191 9.79 -3.17 -21.48
C LYS A 191 10.20 -1.70 -21.27
N ARG A 192 9.47 -0.93 -20.45
CA ARG A 192 9.63 0.52 -20.30
C ARG A 192 9.96 0.97 -18.88
N VAL A 193 9.36 0.33 -17.87
CA VAL A 193 9.39 0.77 -16.48
C VAL A 193 10.00 -0.31 -15.59
N PRO A 194 11.23 -0.12 -15.06
CA PRO A 194 11.77 -0.96 -13.99
C PRO A 194 10.90 -0.89 -12.72
N ILE A 195 10.72 -2.02 -12.03
CA ILE A 195 9.90 -2.10 -10.81
C ILE A 195 10.69 -2.62 -9.60
N LEU A 196 10.46 -2.02 -8.44
CA LEU A 196 10.72 -2.62 -7.13
C LEU A 196 9.36 -3.06 -6.60
N ILE A 197 9.22 -4.30 -6.18
CA ILE A 197 7.95 -4.86 -5.72
C ILE A 197 8.19 -5.71 -4.48
N GLY A 198 7.29 -5.66 -3.51
CA GLY A 198 7.44 -6.50 -2.34
C GLY A 198 6.20 -6.57 -1.48
N HIS A 199 6.35 -7.36 -0.43
CA HIS A 199 5.27 -7.74 0.47
C HIS A 199 5.81 -7.97 1.87
N THR A 200 4.94 -7.84 2.86
CA THR A 200 5.24 -8.23 4.25
C THR A 200 5.02 -9.74 4.46
N LYS A 201 5.53 -10.32 5.55
CA LYS A 201 5.40 -11.77 5.79
C LYS A 201 4.01 -12.18 6.27
N HIS A 202 3.27 -11.27 6.90
CA HIS A 202 1.95 -11.51 7.52
C HIS A 202 0.93 -10.43 7.11
N GLU A 203 0.91 -10.06 5.82
CA GLU A 203 -0.02 -9.09 5.21
C GLU A 203 -1.48 -9.25 5.66
N GLY A 204 -1.93 -10.49 5.89
CA GLY A 204 -3.29 -10.81 6.31
C GLY A 204 -3.62 -10.54 7.78
N ALA A 205 -2.63 -10.23 8.62
CA ALA A 205 -2.79 -10.02 10.06
C ALA A 205 -3.85 -8.95 10.41
N PRO A 206 -3.82 -7.73 9.87
CA PRO A 206 -4.77 -6.70 10.26
C PRO A 206 -6.17 -7.01 9.70
N PHE A 207 -6.26 -7.49 8.46
CA PHE A 207 -7.53 -7.87 7.82
C PHE A 207 -8.24 -9.04 8.51
N ALA A 208 -7.48 -10.00 9.05
CA ALA A 208 -8.03 -11.10 9.84
C ALA A 208 -8.67 -10.58 11.14
N HIS A 209 -7.97 -9.68 11.86
CA HIS A 209 -8.45 -9.11 13.12
C HIS A 209 -9.53 -8.01 12.95
N MET A 210 -9.60 -7.36 11.79
CA MET A 210 -10.71 -6.44 11.44
C MET A 210 -11.99 -7.16 10.99
N ASN A 211 -11.96 -8.49 10.83
CA ASN A 211 -13.11 -9.28 10.44
C ASN A 211 -13.86 -9.79 11.67
N ASP A 212 -14.93 -9.07 12.02
CA ASP A 212 -15.77 -9.35 13.19
C ASP A 212 -16.32 -10.79 13.21
N SER A 213 -16.48 -11.42 12.03
CA SER A 213 -16.93 -12.82 11.92
C SER A 213 -15.82 -13.84 12.21
N LEU A 214 -14.54 -13.47 12.17
CA LEU A 214 -13.42 -14.37 12.49
C LEU A 214 -13.00 -14.30 13.96
N LEU A 215 -13.15 -13.14 14.60
CA LEU A 215 -12.71 -12.89 15.98
C LEU A 215 -13.19 -13.94 17.02
N PRO A 216 -14.46 -14.43 17.01
CA PRO A 216 -14.90 -15.46 17.95
C PRO A 216 -14.08 -16.76 17.85
N TYR A 217 -13.63 -17.12 16.65
CA TYR A 217 -12.88 -18.35 16.40
C TYR A 217 -11.43 -18.26 16.87
N PHE A 218 -10.82 -17.06 16.85
CA PHE A 218 -9.46 -16.84 17.34
C PHE A 218 -9.36 -16.97 18.86
N ASN A 219 -10.47 -16.73 19.57
CA ASN A 219 -10.59 -16.86 21.02
C ASN A 219 -10.90 -18.30 21.50
N LEU A 220 -11.02 -19.28 20.60
CA LEU A 220 -11.29 -20.66 20.98
C LEU A 220 -10.10 -21.29 21.73
N PRO A 221 -10.31 -21.91 22.91
CA PRO A 221 -9.25 -22.58 23.65
C PRO A 221 -8.50 -23.62 22.81
N LEU A 222 -7.18 -23.71 22.98
CA LEU A 222 -6.25 -24.66 22.34
C LEU A 222 -6.11 -24.58 20.80
N VAL A 223 -7.13 -24.14 20.06
CA VAL A 223 -7.14 -24.14 18.58
C VAL A 223 -7.23 -22.75 17.95
N GLY A 224 -7.65 -21.72 18.68
CA GLY A 224 -7.87 -20.37 18.13
C GLY A 224 -6.62 -19.76 17.48
N TRP A 225 -5.44 -19.97 18.08
CA TRP A 225 -4.14 -19.55 17.52
C TRP A 225 -3.82 -20.23 16.17
N LEU A 226 -4.27 -21.47 15.95
CA LEU A 226 -4.05 -22.19 14.70
C LEU A 226 -5.00 -21.65 13.61
N ILE A 227 -6.24 -21.35 13.98
CA ILE A 227 -7.23 -20.72 13.09
C ILE A 227 -6.75 -19.31 12.70
N GLU A 228 -6.30 -18.50 13.66
CA GLU A 228 -5.68 -17.18 13.43
C GLU A 228 -4.54 -17.28 12.41
N ARG A 229 -3.54 -18.12 12.68
CA ARG A 229 -2.40 -18.32 11.76
C ARG A 229 -2.82 -18.80 10.37
N LEU A 230 -3.81 -19.69 10.27
CA LEU A 230 -4.31 -20.17 8.98
C LEU A 230 -5.04 -19.07 8.20
N MET A 231 -5.90 -18.29 8.85
CA MET A 231 -6.62 -17.18 8.22
C MET A 231 -5.64 -16.08 7.78
N VAL A 232 -4.70 -15.70 8.64
CA VAL A 232 -3.63 -14.74 8.30
C VAL A 232 -2.81 -15.24 7.11
N TRP A 233 -2.40 -16.52 7.09
CA TRP A 233 -1.67 -17.11 5.97
C TRP A 233 -2.47 -17.11 4.66
N LEU A 234 -3.76 -17.48 4.71
CA LEU A 234 -4.66 -17.51 3.56
C LEU A 234 -4.86 -16.12 2.97
N ILE A 235 -5.20 -15.12 3.80
CA ILE A 235 -5.41 -13.74 3.35
C ILE A 235 -4.10 -13.16 2.79
N SER A 236 -2.98 -13.34 3.51
CA SER A 236 -1.68 -12.84 3.05
C SER A 236 -1.35 -13.33 1.64
N ARG A 237 -1.56 -14.64 1.40
CA ARG A 237 -1.24 -15.27 0.12
C ARG A 237 -2.22 -14.91 -0.98
N LYS A 238 -3.52 -15.02 -0.73
CA LYS A 238 -4.56 -14.81 -1.76
C LYS A 238 -4.73 -13.35 -2.18
N VAL A 239 -4.53 -12.39 -1.27
CA VAL A 239 -4.76 -10.98 -1.59
C VAL A 239 -3.48 -10.29 -2.09
N PHE A 240 -2.32 -10.61 -1.50
CA PHE A 240 -1.08 -9.85 -1.70
C PHE A 240 0.05 -10.69 -2.33
N ILE A 241 0.51 -11.74 -1.64
CA ILE A 241 1.82 -12.35 -1.93
C ILE A 241 1.82 -13.12 -3.26
N TRP A 242 0.80 -13.92 -3.58
CA TRP A 242 0.83 -14.75 -4.78
C TRP A 242 0.85 -13.93 -6.07
N ASP A 243 -0.03 -12.95 -6.22
CA ASP A 243 -0.06 -12.10 -7.41
C ASP A 243 1.10 -11.09 -7.45
N THR A 244 1.65 -10.68 -6.29
CA THR A 244 2.94 -9.96 -6.21
C THR A 244 4.09 -10.78 -6.82
N VAL A 245 4.30 -12.02 -6.37
CA VAL A 245 5.37 -12.89 -6.89
C VAL A 245 5.13 -13.26 -8.36
N LYS A 246 3.87 -13.42 -8.77
CA LYS A 246 3.48 -13.66 -10.16
C LYS A 246 3.78 -12.46 -11.06
N LEU A 247 3.46 -11.22 -10.63
CA LEU A 247 3.75 -10.00 -11.38
C LEU A 247 5.25 -9.83 -11.57
N HIS A 248 6.04 -10.01 -10.51
CA HIS A 248 7.51 -10.02 -10.58
C HIS A 248 8.04 -11.02 -11.64
N ARG A 249 7.56 -12.28 -11.61
CA ARG A 249 7.95 -13.31 -12.59
C ARG A 249 7.50 -12.99 -14.01
N GLN A 250 6.29 -12.44 -14.19
CA GLN A 250 5.81 -11.99 -15.50
C GLN A 250 6.68 -10.86 -16.06
N TYR A 251 7.08 -9.91 -15.21
CA TYR A 251 7.99 -8.83 -15.55
C TYR A 251 9.34 -9.35 -16.08
N LEU A 252 9.98 -10.27 -15.34
CA LEU A 252 11.24 -10.87 -15.77
C LEU A 252 11.08 -11.68 -17.08
N LYS A 253 10.00 -12.47 -17.21
CA LYS A 253 9.71 -13.25 -18.43
C LYS A 253 9.48 -12.35 -19.66
N ALA A 254 8.94 -11.14 -19.48
CA ALA A 254 8.74 -10.16 -20.54
C ALA A 254 10.03 -9.40 -20.94
N GLY A 255 11.18 -9.72 -20.33
CA GLY A 255 12.45 -9.01 -20.53
C GLY A 255 12.55 -7.69 -19.75
N GLY A 256 11.63 -7.45 -18.81
CA GLY A 256 11.63 -6.26 -17.97
C GLY A 256 12.51 -6.39 -16.73
N GLN A 257 12.77 -5.25 -16.08
CA GLN A 257 13.53 -5.20 -14.83
C GLN A 257 12.57 -5.23 -13.64
N SER A 258 12.69 -6.25 -12.78
CA SER A 258 11.98 -6.33 -11.50
C SER A 258 12.95 -6.72 -10.39
N ARG A 259 12.70 -6.22 -9.17
CA ARG A 259 13.31 -6.65 -7.91
C ARG A 259 12.21 -6.99 -6.93
N LEU A 260 12.22 -8.21 -6.40
CA LEU A 260 11.34 -8.64 -5.34
C LEU A 260 12.00 -8.38 -3.99
N TYR A 261 11.27 -7.77 -3.06
CA TYR A 261 11.65 -7.76 -1.65
C TYR A 261 10.59 -8.38 -0.75
N LYS A 262 11.05 -8.91 0.37
CA LYS A 262 10.19 -9.47 1.42
C LYS A 262 10.52 -8.83 2.75
N PHE A 263 9.56 -8.13 3.33
CA PHE A 263 9.68 -7.60 4.69
C PHE A 263 9.22 -8.66 5.70
N SER A 264 10.04 -8.93 6.71
CA SER A 264 9.81 -10.03 7.66
C SER A 264 10.15 -9.70 9.11
N TRP A 265 10.75 -8.53 9.36
CA TRP A 265 10.96 -8.00 10.71
C TRP A 265 9.64 -7.69 11.41
N TYR A 266 9.60 -7.87 12.73
CA TYR A 266 8.52 -7.41 13.61
C TYR A 266 8.98 -7.37 15.08
N PRO A 267 8.35 -6.55 15.94
CA PRO A 267 8.62 -6.56 17.37
C PRO A 267 7.87 -7.70 18.07
N SER A 268 8.49 -8.32 19.07
CA SER A 268 7.97 -9.54 19.72
C SER A 268 6.61 -9.35 20.40
N GLN A 269 6.33 -8.13 20.88
CA GLN A 269 5.15 -7.77 21.65
C GLN A 269 3.96 -7.32 20.79
N SER A 270 4.10 -7.27 19.46
CA SER A 270 2.98 -6.98 18.56
C SER A 270 2.32 -8.27 18.07
N PRO A 271 1.01 -8.48 18.32
CA PRO A 271 0.30 -9.67 17.84
C PRO A 271 0.15 -9.69 16.31
N LEU A 272 0.32 -8.54 15.66
CA LEU A 272 0.20 -8.37 14.21
C LEU A 272 1.42 -8.93 13.45
N ARG A 273 2.53 -9.18 14.16
CA ARG A 273 3.80 -9.67 13.59
C ARG A 273 4.27 -8.74 12.45
N SER A 274 4.90 -9.30 11.42
CA SER A 274 5.35 -8.54 10.24
C SER A 274 4.15 -8.25 9.33
N THR A 275 3.31 -7.33 9.79
CA THR A 275 1.99 -6.98 9.25
C THR A 275 2.06 -6.10 8.02
N HIS A 276 0.94 -6.01 7.30
CA HIS A 276 0.70 -5.05 6.22
C HIS A 276 1.16 -3.63 6.56
N CYS A 277 1.69 -2.92 5.57
CA CYS A 277 2.24 -1.56 5.65
C CYS A 277 3.43 -1.36 6.62
N LEU A 278 3.89 -2.38 7.36
CA LEU A 278 4.94 -2.19 8.38
C LEU A 278 6.26 -1.70 7.77
N ASP A 279 6.57 -2.10 6.55
CA ASP A 279 7.73 -1.68 5.78
C ASP A 279 7.70 -0.19 5.37
N LEU A 280 6.51 0.39 5.19
CA LEU A 280 6.34 1.81 4.90
C LEU A 280 6.88 2.69 6.03
N LEU A 281 6.80 2.25 7.29
CA LEU A 281 7.30 3.00 8.43
C LEU A 281 8.83 3.11 8.44
N PHE A 282 9.52 2.12 7.89
CA PHE A 282 10.97 2.16 7.72
C PHE A 282 11.39 3.17 6.64
N LEU A 283 10.47 3.53 5.73
CA LEU A 283 10.67 4.50 4.66
C LEU A 283 10.26 5.93 5.06
N LEU A 284 9.05 6.12 5.58
CA LEU A 284 8.44 7.43 5.85
C LEU A 284 8.09 7.66 7.33
N GLY A 285 8.18 6.64 8.18
CA GLY A 285 7.82 6.75 9.59
C GLY A 285 8.86 7.50 10.43
N THR A 286 8.37 8.23 11.43
CA THR A 286 9.16 8.85 12.50
C THR A 286 8.68 8.38 13.86
N TRP A 287 9.59 8.08 14.80
CA TRP A 287 9.21 7.57 16.12
C TRP A 287 8.15 8.42 16.86
N PRO A 288 8.18 9.77 16.87
CA PRO A 288 7.17 10.58 17.56
C PRO A 288 5.72 10.39 17.08
N HIS A 289 5.49 9.97 15.83
CA HIS A 289 4.15 9.79 15.26
C HIS A 289 3.67 8.34 15.22
N TRP A 290 4.54 7.38 15.59
CA TRP A 290 4.24 5.95 15.49
C TRP A 290 4.57 5.15 16.76
N HIS A 291 5.06 5.77 17.85
CA HIS A 291 5.39 5.03 19.07
C HIS A 291 4.19 4.33 19.72
N ASP A 292 2.98 4.88 19.55
CA ASP A 292 1.72 4.30 20.03
C ASP A 292 1.08 3.31 19.04
N ALA A 293 1.70 3.05 17.89
CA ALA A 293 1.16 2.16 16.89
C ALA A 293 1.21 0.69 17.37
N PRO A 294 0.07 -0.04 17.45
CA PRO A 294 0.07 -1.44 17.90
C PRO A 294 0.98 -2.38 17.09
N MET A 295 1.25 -2.08 15.81
CA MET A 295 2.21 -2.84 15.00
C MET A 295 3.69 -2.59 15.33
N LEU A 296 4.02 -1.50 16.03
CA LEU A 296 5.37 -1.22 16.54
C LEU A 296 5.55 -1.50 18.04
N HIS A 297 4.52 -2.00 18.74
CA HIS A 297 4.61 -2.28 20.17
C HIS A 297 5.74 -3.28 20.49
N GLY A 298 6.78 -2.80 21.19
CA GLY A 298 7.98 -3.56 21.56
C GLY A 298 9.15 -2.66 21.99
N VAL A 299 9.95 -3.14 22.94
CA VAL A 299 10.99 -2.32 23.62
C VAL A 299 12.11 -1.88 22.66
N GLY A 300 12.52 -2.73 21.72
CA GLY A 300 13.59 -2.42 20.76
C GLY A 300 13.14 -1.72 19.47
N SER A 301 11.83 -1.56 19.25
CA SER A 301 11.24 -1.10 17.98
C SER A 301 11.83 0.21 17.48
N ARG A 302 12.02 1.20 18.36
CA ARG A 302 12.63 2.49 18.00
C ARG A 302 14.02 2.31 17.38
N ASN A 303 14.88 1.57 18.06
CA ASN A 303 16.27 1.38 17.70
C ASN A 303 16.40 0.63 16.37
N VAL A 304 15.50 -0.33 16.10
CA VAL A 304 15.49 -1.02 14.81
C VAL A 304 14.88 -0.15 13.71
N LEU A 305 13.78 0.57 13.99
CA LEU A 305 13.15 1.50 13.04
C LEU A 305 14.14 2.57 12.55
N GLU A 306 14.86 3.23 13.46
CA GLU A 306 15.84 4.27 13.11
C GLU A 306 17.04 3.69 12.33
N ARG A 307 17.61 2.56 12.77
CA ARG A 307 18.81 1.96 12.14
C ARG A 307 18.52 1.24 10.81
N LEU A 308 17.50 0.39 10.78
CA LEU A 308 17.11 -0.36 9.58
C LEU A 308 16.42 0.57 8.58
N GLY A 309 15.63 1.54 9.06
CA GLY A 309 14.94 2.50 8.21
C GLY A 309 15.90 3.35 7.36
N ASN A 310 17.05 3.74 7.91
CA ASN A 310 18.10 4.38 7.11
C ASN A 310 18.55 3.49 5.94
N LYS A 311 18.86 2.21 6.20
CA LYS A 311 19.25 1.26 5.15
C LYS A 311 18.12 1.04 4.13
N THR A 312 16.87 0.95 4.57
CA THR A 312 15.69 0.84 3.68
C THR A 312 15.57 2.06 2.77
N LYS A 313 15.69 3.28 3.33
CA LYS A 313 15.67 4.54 2.56
C LYS A 313 16.83 4.61 1.55
N ASP A 314 18.02 4.11 1.89
CA ASP A 314 19.16 4.02 0.96
C ASP A 314 18.81 3.17 -0.28
N LEU A 315 18.19 2.00 -0.08
CA LEU A 315 17.78 1.12 -1.18
C LEU A 315 16.69 1.73 -2.07
N TRP A 316 15.66 2.35 -1.47
CA TRP A 316 14.59 3.01 -2.22
C TRP A 316 15.13 4.21 -3.00
N ALA A 317 16.07 4.98 -2.43
CA ALA A 317 16.73 6.09 -3.11
C ALA A 317 17.63 5.61 -4.25
N SER A 318 18.41 4.55 -4.04
CA SER A 318 19.24 3.92 -5.08
C SER A 318 18.39 3.40 -6.24
N PHE A 319 17.24 2.79 -5.94
CA PHE A 319 16.25 2.39 -6.94
C PHE A 319 15.71 3.59 -7.73
N ALA A 320 15.30 4.67 -7.05
CA ALA A 320 14.79 5.88 -7.69
C ALA A 320 15.83 6.54 -8.62
N LYS A 321 17.09 6.63 -8.17
CA LYS A 321 18.24 7.12 -8.94
C LYS A 321 18.56 6.27 -10.17
N GLY A 322 18.20 4.99 -10.16
CA GLY A 322 18.43 4.07 -11.27
C GLY A 322 19.72 3.27 -11.19
N GLU A 323 20.30 3.17 -10.01
CA GLU A 323 21.51 2.39 -9.69
C GLU A 323 21.22 0.87 -9.62
N THR A 324 20.03 0.46 -10.06
CA THR A 324 19.38 -0.87 -9.88
C THR A 324 20.09 -2.05 -10.53
N LYS A 325 21.14 -1.84 -11.31
CA LYS A 325 21.95 -2.93 -11.89
C LYS A 325 22.63 -3.79 -10.82
N ALA A 326 22.90 -3.23 -9.63
CA ALA A 326 23.57 -3.93 -8.53
C ALA A 326 22.62 -4.56 -7.48
N LEU A 327 21.36 -4.17 -7.44
CA LEU A 327 20.39 -4.76 -6.50
C LEU A 327 19.96 -6.13 -7.02
N GLY A 328 20.02 -7.17 -6.18
CA GLY A 328 19.32 -8.44 -6.38
C GLY A 328 17.90 -8.38 -5.80
N ASP A 329 17.22 -9.52 -5.72
CA ASP A 329 16.08 -9.69 -4.80
C ASP A 329 16.60 -9.67 -3.34
N PHE A 330 15.79 -9.26 -2.36
CA PHE A 330 16.27 -9.14 -0.98
C PHE A 330 15.21 -9.32 0.12
N ASP A 331 15.63 -9.90 1.24
CA ASP A 331 14.84 -9.99 2.47
C ASP A 331 15.25 -8.88 3.44
N ILE A 332 14.27 -8.10 3.91
CA ILE A 332 14.42 -7.23 5.09
C ILE A 332 13.90 -8.02 6.29
N GLY A 333 14.74 -8.25 7.29
CA GLY A 333 14.47 -9.17 8.40
C GLY A 333 15.15 -8.78 9.69
N GLY A 334 15.06 -9.67 10.68
CA GLY A 334 15.65 -9.48 12.01
C GLY A 334 14.69 -9.81 13.14
N ASP A 335 15.07 -9.39 14.33
CA ASP A 335 14.34 -9.51 15.59
C ASP A 335 14.18 -8.14 16.26
N GLU A 336 13.56 -8.09 17.43
CA GLU A 336 13.28 -6.84 18.16
C GLU A 336 14.53 -6.02 18.51
N THR A 337 15.72 -6.62 18.53
CA THR A 337 16.98 -5.94 18.87
C THR A 337 17.79 -5.52 17.63
N PHE A 338 17.70 -6.31 16.55
CA PHE A 338 18.56 -6.18 15.38
C PHE A 338 17.81 -6.39 14.05
N GLY A 339 18.02 -5.47 13.12
CA GLY A 339 17.50 -5.53 11.75
C GLY A 339 18.61 -5.74 10.72
N HIS A 340 18.36 -6.60 9.73
CA HIS A 340 19.28 -6.91 8.65
C HIS A 340 18.60 -6.88 7.27
N ILE A 341 19.43 -6.80 6.23
CA ILE A 341 19.03 -6.92 4.83
C ILE A 341 19.92 -8.01 4.23
N VAL A 342 19.32 -9.02 3.60
CA VAL A 342 20.02 -10.11 2.93
C VAL A 342 19.67 -10.05 1.45
N PHE A 343 20.68 -9.87 0.60
CA PHE A 343 20.53 -9.96 -0.85
C PHE A 343 20.65 -11.40 -1.31
N HIS A 344 19.71 -11.82 -2.15
CA HIS A 344 19.76 -13.09 -2.86
C HIS A 344 20.50 -12.86 -4.17
N GLY A 345 21.54 -13.65 -4.42
CA GLY A 345 22.34 -13.53 -5.64
C GLY A 345 21.51 -13.84 -6.89
N ASN A 346 21.76 -13.09 -7.97
CA ASN A 346 21.23 -13.45 -9.29
C ASN A 346 21.92 -14.75 -9.75
N ASN A 347 21.26 -15.89 -9.56
CA ASN A 347 21.51 -17.08 -10.38
C ASN A 347 20.98 -16.78 -11.79
N LEU A 348 21.82 -16.17 -12.62
CA LEU A 348 21.67 -16.11 -14.08
C LEU A 348 22.07 -17.45 -14.70
#